data_AF-A0A3E0WL18-F1
#
_entry.id   AF-A0A3E0WL18-F1
#
_cell.length_a   1.000
_cell.length_b   1.000
_cell.length_c   1.000
_cell.angle_alpha   90.00
_cell.angle_beta   90.00
_cell.angle_gamma   90.00
#
_symmetry.space_group_name_H-M   'P 1'
#
loop_
_entity.id
_entity.type
_entity.pdbx_description
1 polymer ?
#
loop_
_entity_poly.entity_id
_entity_poly.type
_entity_poly.pdbx_seq_one_letter_code
_entity_poly.pdbx_strand_id
1 'polypeptide(L)'
;AEDANIRKALRDVCKSQGFSARVSPILHDIADVNANLSDGRYFFLDIKREGRLLYDAGCVELAEPRELTPVEAQRIAQGDFDRWFNCANAFYDGCQFYADKGQLPLAAFQLNQASEAAYKCILLVFTGYCPHEHLLEWLGERAALYGPVYRELFPQLGEKEKKRFELLDKAYIGARYKKAFPVFPGDIDYLAPRVKRLLELTESLCREEIERIGREGVRP
;
A
#
# COMPACT_ATOMS: atom_id res chain seq x y z
N ALA A 1 6.87 14.10 -9.13
CA ALA A 1 6.84 14.21 -10.61
C ALA A 1 8.06 13.53 -11.25
N GLU A 2 9.22 13.54 -10.59
CA GLU A 2 10.44 12.85 -11.05
C GLU A 2 10.33 11.31 -10.98
N ASP A 3 9.73 10.75 -9.93
CA ASP A 3 9.62 9.29 -9.71
C ASP A 3 8.87 8.55 -10.83
N ALA A 4 7.78 9.14 -11.34
CA ALA A 4 6.98 8.55 -12.41
C ALA A 4 7.77 8.48 -13.72
N ASN A 5 8.66 9.47 -13.97
CA ASN A 5 9.51 9.50 -15.16
C ASN A 5 10.60 8.43 -15.09
N ILE A 6 11.23 8.24 -13.92
CA ILE A 6 12.25 7.20 -13.73
C ILE A 6 11.64 5.80 -13.87
N ARG A 7 10.47 5.54 -13.27
CA ARG A 7 9.74 4.26 -13.42
C ARG A 7 9.42 3.96 -14.88
N LYS A 8 8.92 4.96 -15.62
CA LYS A 8 8.59 4.81 -17.04
C LYS A 8 9.83 4.54 -17.87
N ALA A 9 10.89 5.33 -17.69
CA ALA A 9 12.14 5.17 -18.42
C ALA A 9 12.76 3.77 -18.20
N LEU A 10 12.84 3.30 -16.96
CA LEU A 10 13.34 1.96 -16.65
C LEU A 10 12.49 0.87 -17.29
N ARG A 11 11.16 0.99 -17.23
CA ARG A 11 10.25 0.04 -17.86
C ARG A 11 10.46 -0.03 -19.38
N ASP A 12 10.60 1.12 -20.02
CA ASP A 12 10.77 1.21 -21.48
C ASP A 12 12.11 0.61 -21.91
N VAL A 13 13.19 0.88 -21.16
CA VAL A 13 14.51 0.27 -21.38
C VAL A 13 14.47 -1.25 -21.18
N CYS A 14 13.86 -1.74 -20.10
CA CYS A 14 13.75 -3.19 -19.86
C CYS A 14 12.99 -3.89 -21.00
N LYS A 15 11.89 -3.27 -21.47
CA LYS A 15 11.13 -3.79 -22.61
C LYS A 15 11.93 -3.79 -23.90
N SER A 16 12.67 -2.72 -24.20
CA SER A 16 13.47 -2.65 -25.43
C SER A 16 14.60 -3.68 -25.45
N GLN A 17 15.10 -4.08 -24.28
CA GLN A 17 16.10 -5.13 -24.11
C GLN A 17 15.50 -6.55 -24.03
N GLY A 18 14.18 -6.70 -24.19
CA GLY A 18 13.52 -8.00 -24.21
C GLY A 18 13.36 -8.67 -22.84
N PHE A 19 13.56 -7.93 -21.74
CA PHE A 19 13.31 -8.49 -20.40
C PHE A 19 11.82 -8.68 -20.14
N SER A 20 11.43 -9.88 -19.72
CA SER A 20 10.07 -10.20 -19.29
C SER A 20 9.77 -9.77 -17.85
N ALA A 21 10.82 -9.57 -17.03
CA ALA A 21 10.69 -9.16 -15.64
C ALA A 21 10.24 -7.70 -15.49
N ARG A 22 9.30 -7.44 -14.59
CA ARG A 22 8.79 -6.10 -14.30
C ARG A 22 9.70 -5.42 -13.28
N VAL A 23 10.44 -4.39 -13.69
CA VAL A 23 11.29 -3.60 -12.79
C VAL A 23 10.52 -2.41 -12.24
N SER A 24 10.62 -2.17 -10.92
CA SER A 24 10.01 -1.03 -10.24
C SER A 24 11.04 -0.37 -9.33
N PRO A 25 11.60 0.80 -9.69
CA PRO A 25 12.47 1.54 -8.78
C PRO A 25 11.69 2.04 -7.55
N ILE A 26 12.39 2.06 -6.43
CA ILE A 26 11.95 2.70 -5.18
C ILE A 26 12.99 3.79 -4.90
N LEU A 27 12.53 5.03 -4.75
CA LEU A 27 13.39 6.18 -4.47
C LEU A 27 13.17 6.61 -3.02
N HIS A 28 14.27 6.83 -2.32
CA HIS A 28 14.29 7.36 -0.94
C HIS A 28 15.43 8.36 -0.81
N ASP A 29 15.27 9.33 0.07
CA ASP A 29 16.40 10.12 0.54
C ASP A 29 17.33 9.23 1.38
N ILE A 30 18.64 9.50 1.35
CA ILE A 30 19.60 8.77 2.19
C ILE A 30 19.29 8.90 3.68
N ALA A 31 18.77 10.06 4.11
CA ALA A 31 18.34 10.29 5.48
C ALA A 31 17.17 9.35 5.86
N ASP A 32 16.21 9.15 4.96
CA ASP A 32 15.10 8.22 5.18
C ASP A 32 15.60 6.78 5.27
N VAL A 33 16.48 6.37 4.35
CA VAL A 33 17.09 5.02 4.37
C VAL A 33 17.82 4.78 5.68
N ASN A 34 18.66 5.73 6.12
CA ASN A 34 19.46 5.59 7.33
C ASN A 34 18.63 5.60 8.61
N ALA A 35 17.55 6.39 8.66
CA ALA A 35 16.60 6.37 9.78
C ALA A 35 15.95 4.99 9.89
N ASN A 36 15.45 4.45 8.77
CA ASN A 36 14.80 3.14 8.74
C ASN A 36 15.78 1.99 9.06
N LEU A 37 17.04 2.06 8.61
CA LEU A 37 18.09 1.09 8.98
C LEU A 37 18.39 1.13 10.49
N SER A 38 18.47 2.32 11.07
CA SER A 38 18.71 2.52 12.50
C SER A 38 17.56 2.02 13.36
N ASP A 39 16.33 2.20 12.87
CA ASP A 39 15.10 1.70 13.49
C ASP A 39 14.90 0.18 13.32
N GLY A 40 15.79 -0.50 12.55
CA GLY A 40 15.72 -1.94 12.31
C GLY A 40 14.56 -2.34 11.40
N ARG A 41 14.11 -1.44 10.51
CA ARG A 41 13.00 -1.68 9.58
C ARG A 41 13.41 -2.73 8.56
N TYR A 42 12.75 -3.88 8.65
CA TYR A 42 13.13 -5.11 7.98
C TYR A 42 13.36 -4.98 6.47
N PHE A 43 12.44 -4.35 5.72
CA PHE A 43 12.65 -4.05 4.30
C PHE A 43 13.99 -3.37 3.97
N PHE A 44 14.48 -2.46 4.80
CA PHE A 44 15.75 -1.77 4.57
C PHE A 44 16.95 -2.63 5.02
N LEU A 45 16.76 -3.48 6.03
CA LEU A 45 17.76 -4.47 6.42
C LEU A 45 18.07 -5.42 5.25
N ASP A 46 17.05 -5.93 4.56
CA ASP A 46 17.23 -6.82 3.42
C ASP A 46 17.92 -6.12 2.25
N ILE A 47 17.60 -4.85 2.00
CA ILE A 47 18.31 -4.07 0.98
C ILE A 47 19.81 -4.00 1.29
N LYS A 48 20.20 -3.78 2.55
CA LYS A 48 21.63 -3.73 2.92
C LYS A 48 22.28 -5.11 2.94
N ARG A 49 21.54 -6.17 3.27
CA ARG A 49 22.05 -7.56 3.36
C ARG A 49 22.15 -8.26 2.00
N GLU A 50 21.12 -8.15 1.19
CA GLU A 50 20.94 -8.90 -0.06
C GLU A 50 21.09 -8.04 -1.31
N GLY A 51 20.97 -6.73 -1.16
CA GLY A 51 21.09 -5.79 -2.26
C GLY A 51 22.45 -5.85 -2.93
N ARG A 52 22.45 -5.70 -4.24
CA ARG A 52 23.67 -5.59 -5.04
C ARG A 52 23.92 -4.14 -5.40
N LEU A 53 25.08 -3.60 -4.99
CA LEU A 53 25.48 -2.25 -5.34
C LEU A 53 25.68 -2.15 -6.86
N LEU A 54 24.84 -1.35 -7.52
CA LEU A 54 24.95 -1.10 -8.96
C LEU A 54 25.74 0.17 -9.27
N TYR A 55 25.67 1.16 -8.38
CA TYR A 55 26.33 2.46 -8.53
C TYR A 55 26.52 3.12 -7.17
N ASP A 56 27.65 3.78 -6.97
CA ASP A 56 27.97 4.59 -5.80
C ASP A 56 28.64 5.90 -6.24
N ALA A 57 28.10 7.03 -5.78
CA ALA A 57 28.68 8.35 -6.03
C ALA A 57 29.78 8.72 -5.01
N GLY A 58 29.96 7.92 -3.95
CA GLY A 58 30.98 8.10 -2.91
C GLY A 58 30.68 9.23 -1.92
N CYS A 59 29.45 9.74 -1.89
CA CYS A 59 29.05 10.89 -1.06
C CYS A 59 28.11 10.52 0.10
N VAL A 60 27.79 9.23 0.27
CA VAL A 60 26.83 8.74 1.27
C VAL A 60 27.31 7.44 1.91
N GLU A 61 26.95 7.24 3.17
CA GLU A 61 27.23 6.01 3.92
C GLU A 61 25.93 5.48 4.53
N LEU A 62 25.71 4.16 4.41
CA LEU A 62 24.52 3.50 4.94
C LEU A 62 24.71 3.15 6.42
N ALA A 63 23.76 3.56 7.27
CA ALA A 63 23.77 3.29 8.70
C ALA A 63 23.88 1.79 9.00
N GLU A 64 24.55 1.44 10.10
CA GLU A 64 24.66 0.04 10.51
C GLU A 64 23.30 -0.51 10.95
N PRO A 65 22.88 -1.65 10.37
CA PRO A 65 21.59 -2.24 10.67
C PRO A 65 21.58 -2.76 12.12
N ARG A 66 20.50 -2.48 12.85
CA ARG A 66 20.22 -3.11 14.14
C ARG A 66 19.20 -4.23 13.97
N GLU A 67 19.48 -5.40 14.51
CA GLU A 67 18.49 -6.47 14.62
C GLU A 67 17.50 -6.17 15.75
N LEU A 68 16.20 -6.25 15.46
CA LEU A 68 15.15 -6.10 16.44
C LEU A 68 14.91 -7.42 17.17
N THR A 69 14.69 -7.33 18.48
CA THR A 69 14.12 -8.46 19.22
C THR A 69 12.67 -8.73 18.76
N PRO A 70 12.15 -9.96 18.90
CA PRO A 70 10.75 -10.26 18.58
C PRO A 70 9.75 -9.33 19.25
N VAL A 71 10.02 -8.94 20.51
CA VAL A 71 9.18 -8.01 21.29
C VAL A 71 9.21 -6.59 20.70
N GLU A 72 10.38 -6.08 20.30
CA GLU A 72 10.48 -4.77 19.67
C GLU A 72 9.80 -4.75 18.29
N ALA A 73 10.04 -5.78 17.48
CA ALA A 73 9.42 -5.93 16.17
C ALA A 73 7.89 -6.01 16.28
N GLN A 74 7.38 -6.79 17.23
CA GLN A 74 5.95 -6.89 17.52
C GLN A 74 5.37 -5.54 17.91
N ARG A 75 6.05 -4.79 18.79
CA ARG A 75 5.62 -3.46 19.23
C ARG A 75 5.55 -2.47 18.06
N ILE A 76 6.52 -2.50 17.16
CA ILE A 76 6.54 -1.65 15.96
C ILE A 76 5.38 -2.02 15.04
N ALA A 77 5.20 -3.30 14.72
CA ALA A 77 4.13 -3.78 13.86
C ALA A 77 2.74 -3.46 14.45
N GLN A 78 2.56 -3.59 15.77
CA GLN A 78 1.34 -3.19 16.46
C GLN A 78 1.07 -1.69 16.32
N GLY A 79 2.09 -0.84 16.50
CA GLY A 79 1.96 0.61 16.34
C GLY A 79 1.60 1.03 14.90
N ASP A 80 2.19 0.37 13.90
CA ASP A 80 1.85 0.59 12.50
C ASP A 80 0.41 0.15 12.21
N PHE A 81 0.00 -1.01 12.71
CA PHE A 81 -1.37 -1.50 12.59
C PHE A 81 -2.37 -0.55 13.22
N ASP A 82 -2.18 -0.17 14.49
CA ASP A 82 -3.09 0.72 15.20
C ASP A 82 -3.26 2.05 14.46
N ARG A 83 -2.18 2.62 13.93
CA ARG A 83 -2.25 3.85 13.15
C ARG A 83 -3.03 3.69 11.86
N TRP A 84 -2.64 2.72 11.02
CA TRP A 84 -3.16 2.61 9.66
C TRP A 84 -4.53 1.97 9.60
N PHE A 85 -4.80 0.98 10.44
CA PHE A 85 -6.10 0.33 10.52
C PHE A 85 -7.18 1.28 11.06
N ASN A 86 -6.87 2.07 12.10
CA ASN A 86 -7.81 3.08 12.59
C ASN A 86 -8.07 4.16 11.53
N CYS A 87 -7.04 4.57 10.79
CA CYS A 87 -7.19 5.51 9.66
C CYS A 87 -8.11 4.93 8.57
N ALA A 88 -7.92 3.66 8.21
CA ALA A 88 -8.75 2.97 7.20
C ALA A 88 -10.23 2.90 7.62
N ASN A 89 -10.51 2.59 8.89
CA ASN A 89 -11.87 2.59 9.43
C ASN A 89 -12.49 3.99 9.44
N ALA A 90 -11.75 5.02 9.87
CA ALA A 90 -12.24 6.39 9.87
C ALA A 90 -12.61 6.88 8.46
N PHE A 91 -11.83 6.51 7.44
CA PHE A 91 -12.19 6.79 6.05
C PHE A 91 -13.44 6.01 5.62
N TYR A 92 -13.57 4.74 6.01
CA TYR A 92 -14.77 3.98 5.70
C TYR A 92 -16.04 4.58 6.31
N ASP A 93 -15.99 5.02 7.55
CA ASP A 93 -17.10 5.75 8.20
C ASP A 93 -17.38 7.07 7.48
N GLY A 94 -16.34 7.76 7.04
CA GLY A 94 -16.45 8.94 6.19
C GLY A 94 -17.25 8.68 4.91
N CYS A 95 -17.08 7.52 4.26
CA CYS A 95 -17.88 7.17 3.08
C CYS A 95 -19.38 7.18 3.39
N GLN A 96 -19.79 6.57 4.50
CA GLN A 96 -21.21 6.50 4.89
C GLN A 96 -21.77 7.92 5.08
N PHE A 97 -21.05 8.74 5.83
CA PHE A 97 -21.43 10.14 6.07
C PHE A 97 -21.63 10.94 4.77
N TYR A 98 -20.72 10.82 3.81
CA TYR A 98 -20.83 11.55 2.54
C TYR A 98 -21.90 10.95 1.62
N ALA A 99 -22.11 9.64 1.66
CA ALA A 99 -23.16 8.97 0.91
C ALA A 99 -24.57 9.43 1.39
N ASP A 100 -24.78 9.51 2.70
CA ASP A 100 -26.04 9.97 3.31
C ASP A 100 -26.38 11.41 2.93
N LYS A 101 -25.35 12.24 2.71
CA LYS A 101 -25.50 13.63 2.24
C LYS A 101 -25.65 13.76 0.73
N GLY A 102 -25.69 12.65 -0.02
CA GLY A 102 -25.71 12.63 -1.48
C GLY A 102 -24.40 13.11 -2.13
N GLN A 103 -23.31 13.24 -1.37
CA GLN A 103 -22.00 13.69 -1.84
C GLN A 103 -21.18 12.51 -2.36
N LEU A 104 -21.70 11.82 -3.37
CA LEU A 104 -21.16 10.56 -3.88
C LEU A 104 -19.69 10.61 -4.33
N PRO A 105 -19.19 11.67 -4.99
CA PRO A 105 -17.76 11.78 -5.31
C PRO A 105 -16.88 11.75 -4.05
N LEU A 106 -17.29 12.41 -2.98
CA LEU A 106 -16.55 12.39 -1.70
C LEU A 106 -16.69 11.04 -1.02
N ALA A 107 -17.84 10.37 -1.11
CA ALA A 107 -17.99 9.00 -0.62
C ALA A 107 -17.02 8.04 -1.33
N ALA A 108 -16.92 8.11 -2.66
CA ALA A 108 -15.96 7.32 -3.44
C ALA A 108 -14.49 7.65 -3.09
N PHE A 109 -14.18 8.92 -2.86
CA PHE A 109 -12.86 9.34 -2.37
C PHE A 109 -12.53 8.69 -1.02
N GLN A 110 -13.48 8.65 -0.10
CA GLN A 110 -13.27 8.02 1.20
C GLN A 110 -13.07 6.50 1.09
N LEU A 111 -13.81 5.82 0.22
CA LEU A 111 -13.57 4.38 -0.05
C LEU A 111 -12.18 4.12 -0.64
N ASN A 112 -11.70 5.01 -1.51
CA ASN A 112 -10.34 4.93 -2.04
C ASN A 112 -9.31 5.05 -0.91
N GLN A 113 -9.44 6.05 -0.05
CA GLN A 113 -8.52 6.27 1.08
C GLN A 113 -8.56 5.13 2.10
N ALA A 114 -9.75 4.59 2.39
CA ALA A 114 -9.90 3.40 3.24
C ALA A 114 -9.15 2.20 2.64
N SER A 115 -9.28 1.99 1.33
CA SER A 115 -8.60 0.88 0.62
C SER A 115 -7.08 1.07 0.60
N GLU A 116 -6.61 2.30 0.32
CA GLU A 116 -5.19 2.63 0.34
C GLU A 116 -4.58 2.38 1.72
N ALA A 117 -5.25 2.86 2.78
CA ALA A 117 -4.79 2.70 4.15
C ALA A 117 -4.77 1.23 4.58
N ALA A 118 -5.77 0.43 4.19
CA ALA A 118 -5.78 -1.01 4.43
C ALA A 118 -4.60 -1.73 3.76
N TYR A 119 -4.36 -1.49 2.48
CA TYR A 119 -3.21 -2.11 1.80
C TYR A 119 -1.89 -1.69 2.42
N LYS A 120 -1.72 -0.41 2.76
CA LYS A 120 -0.52 0.08 3.45
C LYS A 120 -0.34 -0.54 4.83
N CYS A 121 -1.43 -0.76 5.57
CA CYS A 121 -1.42 -1.47 6.85
C CYS A 121 -0.85 -2.88 6.69
N ILE A 122 -1.35 -3.64 5.70
CA ILE A 122 -0.85 -4.98 5.39
C ILE A 122 0.64 -4.93 5.06
N LEU A 123 1.05 -4.07 4.12
CA LEU A 123 2.45 -3.99 3.71
C LEU A 123 3.38 -3.61 4.87
N LEU A 124 2.99 -2.67 5.73
CA LEU A 124 3.78 -2.29 6.89
C LEU A 124 3.92 -3.41 7.91
N VAL A 125 2.83 -4.11 8.25
CA VAL A 125 2.89 -5.20 9.23
C VAL A 125 3.74 -6.36 8.73
N PHE A 126 3.62 -6.70 7.44
CA PHE A 126 4.33 -7.86 6.88
C PHE A 126 5.77 -7.57 6.44
N THR A 127 6.11 -6.32 6.11
CA THR A 127 7.43 -5.99 5.52
C THR A 127 8.18 -4.87 6.26
N GLY A 128 7.50 -4.13 7.13
CA GLY A 128 8.04 -2.91 7.73
C GLY A 128 8.17 -1.74 6.76
N TYR A 129 7.63 -1.83 5.55
CA TYR A 129 7.71 -0.80 4.52
C TYR A 129 6.35 -0.27 4.08
N CYS A 130 6.23 1.06 4.06
CA CYS A 130 5.11 1.77 3.47
C CYS A 130 5.52 2.41 2.14
N PRO A 131 5.02 1.92 1.00
CA PRO A 131 5.28 2.55 -0.28
C PRO A 131 4.71 3.97 -0.39
N HIS A 132 5.48 4.89 -0.98
CA HIS A 132 5.01 6.19 -1.45
C HIS A 132 4.22 6.05 -2.78
N GLU A 133 3.16 5.25 -2.75
CA GLU A 133 2.27 4.98 -3.88
C GLU A 133 0.81 5.09 -3.41
N HIS A 134 -0.07 5.49 -4.31
CA HIS A 134 -1.51 5.68 -4.06
C HIS A 134 -2.39 4.84 -5.01
N LEU A 135 -1.83 4.30 -6.09
CA LEU A 135 -2.55 3.44 -7.02
C LEU A 135 -2.97 2.13 -6.33
N LEU A 136 -4.27 1.91 -6.23
CA LEU A 136 -4.86 0.76 -5.55
C LEU A 136 -4.55 -0.55 -6.28
N GLU A 137 -4.43 -0.52 -7.62
CA GLU A 137 -4.00 -1.70 -8.37
C GLU A 137 -2.60 -2.15 -7.93
N TRP A 138 -1.66 -1.20 -7.82
CA TRP A 138 -0.28 -1.49 -7.46
C TRP A 138 -0.13 -1.95 -6.01
N LEU A 139 -0.89 -1.32 -5.10
CA LEU A 139 -0.93 -1.66 -3.68
C LEU A 139 -1.60 -3.02 -3.46
N GLY A 140 -2.74 -3.24 -4.11
CA GLY A 140 -3.50 -4.49 -4.07
C GLY A 140 -2.69 -5.68 -4.60
N GLU A 141 -1.96 -5.52 -5.71
CA GLU A 141 -1.07 -6.59 -6.23
C GLU A 141 -0.02 -7.03 -5.22
N ARG A 142 0.51 -6.12 -4.39
CA ARG A 142 1.51 -6.45 -3.37
C ARG A 142 0.90 -6.99 -2.10
N ALA A 143 -0.19 -6.38 -1.64
CA ALA A 143 -0.90 -6.86 -0.46
C ALA A 143 -1.45 -8.28 -0.69
N ALA A 144 -1.80 -8.63 -1.94
CA ALA A 144 -2.25 -9.96 -2.32
C ALA A 144 -1.22 -11.07 -2.11
N LEU A 145 0.06 -10.75 -1.93
CA LEU A 145 1.10 -11.73 -1.56
C LEU A 145 0.89 -12.29 -0.14
N TYR A 146 0.14 -11.57 0.70
CA TYR A 146 -0.05 -11.88 2.12
C TYR A 146 -1.48 -12.32 2.44
N GLY A 147 -2.40 -12.29 1.47
CA GLY A 147 -3.78 -12.78 1.67
C GLY A 147 -4.73 -12.40 0.52
N PRO A 148 -5.98 -12.89 0.56
CA PRO A 148 -6.98 -12.72 -0.51
C PRO A 148 -7.66 -11.35 -0.46
N VAL A 149 -6.87 -10.28 -0.53
CA VAL A 149 -7.31 -8.91 -0.26
C VAL A 149 -7.54 -8.07 -1.52
N TYR A 150 -7.31 -8.62 -2.72
CA TYR A 150 -7.38 -7.85 -3.96
C TYR A 150 -8.37 -8.41 -4.98
N ARG A 151 -7.96 -9.34 -5.84
CA ARG A 151 -8.78 -9.75 -7.00
C ARG A 151 -10.01 -10.54 -6.61
N GLU A 152 -9.99 -11.18 -5.46
CA GLU A 152 -11.14 -11.86 -4.85
C GLU A 152 -12.21 -10.87 -4.41
N LEU A 153 -11.80 -9.72 -3.86
CA LEU A 153 -12.71 -8.67 -3.38
C LEU A 153 -13.17 -7.75 -4.52
N PHE A 154 -12.26 -7.45 -5.43
CA PHE A 154 -12.45 -6.58 -6.58
C PHE A 154 -12.25 -7.38 -7.87
N PRO A 155 -13.19 -8.28 -8.21
CA PRO A 155 -13.12 -9.00 -9.48
C PRO A 155 -13.14 -7.99 -10.63
N GLN A 156 -12.35 -8.27 -11.66
CA GLN A 156 -12.22 -7.43 -12.85
C GLN A 156 -12.44 -8.29 -14.11
N LEU A 157 -13.38 -9.24 -14.02
CA LEU A 157 -13.66 -10.22 -15.06
C LEU A 157 -14.52 -9.60 -16.17
N GLY A 158 -15.50 -8.78 -15.78
CA GLY A 158 -16.37 -8.05 -16.69
C GLY A 158 -16.05 -6.56 -16.79
N GLU A 159 -16.46 -5.94 -17.90
CA GLU A 159 -16.30 -4.49 -18.14
C GLU A 159 -16.95 -3.61 -17.06
N LYS A 160 -18.07 -4.04 -16.50
CA LYS A 160 -18.73 -3.31 -15.40
C LYS A 160 -17.88 -3.31 -14.13
N GLU A 161 -17.24 -4.43 -13.82
CA GLU A 161 -16.46 -4.58 -12.59
C GLU A 161 -15.14 -3.81 -12.71
N LYS A 162 -14.47 -3.92 -13.87
CA LYS A 162 -13.29 -3.09 -14.21
C LYS A 162 -13.58 -1.60 -14.06
N LYS A 163 -14.68 -1.11 -14.64
CA LYS A 163 -15.07 0.30 -14.53
C LYS A 163 -15.30 0.75 -13.09
N ARG A 164 -15.87 -0.10 -12.24
CA ARG A 164 -16.08 0.22 -10.81
C ARG A 164 -14.77 0.25 -10.03
N PHE A 165 -13.85 -0.69 -10.30
CA PHE A 165 -12.52 -0.63 -9.69
C PHE A 165 -11.72 0.58 -10.19
N GLU A 166 -11.75 0.88 -11.48
CA GLU A 166 -11.15 2.10 -12.03
C GLU A 166 -11.75 3.37 -11.43
N LEU A 167 -13.05 3.39 -11.17
CA LEU A 167 -13.71 4.50 -10.46
C LEU A 167 -13.13 4.65 -9.07
N LEU A 168 -13.04 3.55 -8.30
CA LEU A 168 -12.44 3.54 -6.96
C LEU A 168 -11.00 4.06 -7.01
N ASP A 169 -10.16 3.54 -7.90
CA ASP A 169 -8.75 3.92 -8.03
C ASP A 169 -8.60 5.41 -8.44
N LYS A 170 -9.41 5.88 -9.40
CA LYS A 170 -9.36 7.27 -9.88
C LYS A 170 -10.01 8.27 -8.92
N ALA A 171 -10.73 7.84 -7.90
CA ALA A 171 -11.44 8.73 -6.97
C ALA A 171 -10.48 9.65 -6.19
N TYR A 172 -9.25 9.20 -5.90
CA TYR A 172 -8.21 9.98 -5.20
C TYR A 172 -7.99 11.39 -5.78
N ILE A 173 -7.94 11.47 -7.12
CA ILE A 173 -7.77 12.73 -7.87
C ILE A 173 -9.11 13.21 -8.42
N GLY A 174 -9.90 12.29 -8.98
CA GLY A 174 -11.12 12.58 -9.71
C GLY A 174 -12.14 13.33 -8.87
N ALA A 175 -12.37 12.89 -7.63
CA ALA A 175 -13.40 13.45 -6.76
C ALA A 175 -13.14 14.90 -6.33
N ARG A 176 -11.88 15.36 -6.32
CA ARG A 176 -11.50 16.69 -5.81
C ARG A 176 -11.24 17.70 -6.92
N TYR A 177 -10.66 17.26 -8.04
CA TYR A 177 -10.14 18.18 -9.05
C TYR A 177 -10.93 18.18 -10.36
N LYS A 178 -11.71 17.14 -10.66
CA LYS A 178 -12.52 17.13 -11.88
C LYS A 178 -13.82 17.89 -11.67
N LYS A 179 -14.14 18.80 -12.60
CA LYS A 179 -15.44 19.51 -12.64
C LYS A 179 -16.63 18.55 -12.66
N ALA A 180 -16.45 17.37 -13.29
CA ALA A 180 -17.40 16.27 -13.25
C ALA A 180 -16.65 14.96 -13.00
N PHE A 181 -16.96 14.31 -11.88
CA PHE A 181 -16.54 12.94 -11.59
C PHE A 181 -17.81 12.10 -11.37
N PRO A 182 -18.29 11.38 -12.40
CA PRO A 182 -19.56 10.67 -12.30
C PRO A 182 -19.42 9.50 -11.35
N VAL A 183 -20.18 9.55 -10.26
CA VAL A 183 -20.35 8.47 -9.29
C VAL A 183 -21.84 8.33 -9.05
N PHE A 184 -22.36 7.11 -9.18
CA PHE A 184 -23.77 6.80 -8.96
C PHE A 184 -23.96 6.04 -7.65
N PRO A 185 -25.17 6.06 -7.05
CA PRO A 185 -25.44 5.32 -5.82
C PRO A 185 -25.06 3.83 -5.93
N GLY A 186 -25.40 3.21 -7.06
CA GLY A 186 -25.07 1.81 -7.34
C GLY A 186 -23.57 1.50 -7.49
N ASP A 187 -22.69 2.50 -7.58
CA ASP A 187 -21.24 2.31 -7.48
C ASP A 187 -20.82 2.20 -6.01
N ILE A 188 -21.36 3.06 -5.15
CA ILE A 188 -21.12 3.01 -3.70
C ILE A 188 -21.68 1.72 -3.09
N ASP A 189 -22.91 1.34 -3.46
CA ASP A 189 -23.55 0.10 -3.01
C ASP A 189 -22.74 -1.15 -3.39
N TYR A 190 -22.00 -1.07 -4.49
CA TYR A 190 -21.12 -2.15 -4.93
C TYR A 190 -19.76 -2.14 -4.21
N LEU A 191 -19.15 -0.96 -4.07
CA LEU A 191 -17.79 -0.82 -3.57
C LEU A 191 -17.71 -0.87 -2.04
N ALA A 192 -18.63 -0.23 -1.32
CA ALA A 192 -18.57 -0.12 0.14
C ALA A 192 -18.56 -1.49 0.85
N PRO A 193 -19.40 -2.48 0.48
CA PRO A 193 -19.32 -3.81 1.10
C PRO A 193 -17.99 -4.52 0.84
N ARG A 194 -17.35 -4.30 -0.31
CA ARG A 194 -16.06 -4.90 -0.66
C ARG A 194 -14.91 -4.26 0.11
N VAL A 195 -14.93 -2.93 0.25
CA VAL A 195 -13.95 -2.23 1.09
C VAL A 195 -14.13 -2.63 2.56
N LYS A 196 -15.36 -2.81 3.03
CA LYS A 196 -15.60 -3.36 4.38
C LYS A 196 -14.95 -4.73 4.56
N ARG A 197 -15.13 -5.62 3.57
CA ARG A 197 -14.51 -6.94 3.60
C ARG A 197 -12.98 -6.88 3.55
N LEU A 198 -12.42 -5.91 2.81
CA LEU A 198 -10.98 -5.63 2.83
C LEU A 198 -10.50 -5.23 4.24
N LEU A 199 -11.25 -4.40 4.97
CA LEU A 199 -10.92 -4.03 6.35
C LEU A 199 -10.96 -5.25 7.28
N GLU A 200 -11.99 -6.08 7.20
CA GLU A 200 -12.11 -7.30 8.01
C GLU A 200 -10.93 -8.26 7.78
N LEU A 201 -10.53 -8.46 6.51
CA LEU A 201 -9.39 -9.30 6.17
C LEU A 201 -8.07 -8.66 6.60
N THR A 202 -7.93 -7.34 6.46
CA THR A 202 -6.75 -6.59 6.93
C THR A 202 -6.58 -6.78 8.43
N GLU A 203 -7.65 -6.66 9.21
CA GLU A 203 -7.62 -6.88 10.66
C GLU A 203 -7.13 -8.28 11.00
N SER A 204 -7.76 -9.30 10.41
CA SER A 204 -7.42 -10.70 10.69
C SER A 204 -5.96 -11.00 10.34
N LEU A 205 -5.52 -10.63 9.13
CA LEU A 205 -4.17 -10.92 8.64
C LEU A 205 -3.11 -10.20 9.46
N CYS A 206 -3.31 -8.92 9.75
CA CYS A 206 -2.33 -8.14 10.51
C CYS A 206 -2.24 -8.62 11.96
N ARG A 207 -3.35 -8.95 12.63
CA ARG A 207 -3.33 -9.48 14.00
C ARG A 207 -2.58 -10.81 14.07
N GLU A 208 -2.86 -11.72 13.15
CA GLU A 208 -2.17 -13.01 13.08
C GLU A 208 -0.66 -12.83 12.88
N GLU A 209 -0.26 -11.95 11.97
CA GLU A 209 1.15 -11.69 11.70
C GLU A 209 1.86 -10.98 12.86
N ILE A 210 1.21 -10.04 13.55
CA ILE A 210 1.78 -9.38 14.74
C ILE A 210 2.02 -10.40 15.86
N GLU A 211 1.08 -11.31 16.09
CA GLU A 211 1.28 -12.38 17.07
C GLU A 211 2.43 -13.31 16.67
N ARG A 212 2.52 -13.66 15.38
CA ARG A 212 3.62 -14.47 14.84
C ARG A 212 4.97 -13.77 15.05
N ILE A 213 5.08 -12.48 14.72
CA ILE A 213 6.29 -11.67 14.92
C ILE A 213 6.72 -11.70 16.39
N GLY A 214 5.78 -11.62 17.33
CA GLY A 214 6.10 -11.70 18.77
C GLY A 214 6.67 -13.05 19.21
N ARG A 215 6.26 -14.15 18.55
CA ARG A 215 6.72 -15.51 18.87
C ARG A 215 8.03 -15.87 18.17
N GLU A 216 8.18 -15.49 16.92
CA GLU A 216 9.19 -16.02 16.00
C GLU A 216 10.17 -14.94 15.49
N GLY A 217 9.88 -13.66 15.72
CA GLY A 217 10.59 -12.55 15.10
C GLY A 217 10.12 -12.28 13.66
N VAL A 218 10.75 -11.30 13.02
CA VAL A 218 10.47 -10.95 11.61
C VAL A 218 11.07 -12.04 10.72
N ARG A 219 10.32 -12.48 9.69
CA ARG A 219 10.86 -13.44 8.71
C ARG A 219 11.95 -12.74 7.89
N PRO A 220 13.08 -13.41 7.60
CA PRO A 220 14.05 -12.98 6.59
C PRO A 220 13.56 -13.26 5.16
#